data_AF-A0AAW1W665-F1
#
_entry.id   AF-A0AAW1W665-F1
#
_cell.length_a   1.000
_cell.length_b   1.000
_cell.length_c   1.000
_cell.angle_alpha   90.00
_cell.angle_beta   90.00
_cell.angle_gamma   90.00
#
_symmetry.space_group_name_H-M   'P 1'
#
loop_
_entity.id
_entity.type
_entity.pdbx_description
1 polymer ?
#
loop_
_entity_poly.entity_id
_entity_poly.type
_entity_poly.pdbx_seq_one_letter_code
_entity_poly.pdbx_strand_id
1 'polypeptide(L)'
;MPSCTSPTYSSHSVKVLVTAPKGSTVTVSPEILNFEYIYEKQSYTVTIKYKGKKKNRKVSFGELVWVEENGKYKVRSPIVVSPIV
;
A
#
# COMPACT_ATOMS: atom_id res chain seq x y z
N MET A 1 3.18 6.45 -10.38
CA MET A 1 3.50 5.90 -9.05
C MET A 1 2.46 6.42 -8.08
N PRO A 2 1.94 5.59 -7.16
CA PRO A 2 1.04 6.05 -6.11
C PRO A 2 1.77 7.00 -5.14
N SER A 3 0.99 7.85 -4.47
CA SER A 3 1.52 8.90 -3.59
C SER A 3 0.53 9.24 -2.49
N CYS A 4 1.04 9.57 -1.31
CA CYS A 4 0.27 10.08 -0.19
C CYS A 4 0.59 11.57 0.01
N THR A 5 -0.43 12.35 0.39
CA THR A 5 -0.32 13.78 0.62
C THR A 5 -0.69 14.10 2.06
N SER A 6 0.14 14.89 2.75
CA SER A 6 -0.11 15.31 4.14
C SER A 6 -1.34 16.23 4.26
N PRO A 7 -2.31 15.92 5.14
CA PRO A 7 -3.46 16.78 5.40
C PRO A 7 -3.24 17.78 6.54
N THR A 8 -2.11 17.73 7.26
CA THR A 8 -1.90 18.48 8.51
C THR A 8 -0.55 19.19 8.55
N TYR A 9 -0.47 20.25 9.35
CA TYR A 9 0.74 21.07 9.55
C TYR A 9 1.81 20.43 10.43
N SER A 10 1.46 19.35 11.13
CA SER A 10 2.38 18.62 11.99
C SER A 10 3.19 17.60 11.19
N SER A 11 4.48 17.53 11.49
CA SER A 11 5.32 16.46 10.98
C SER A 11 4.85 15.13 11.54
N HIS A 12 4.76 14.12 10.68
CA HIS A 12 4.30 12.79 11.06
C HIS A 12 4.88 11.73 10.12
N SER A 13 5.01 10.53 10.66
CA SER A 13 5.48 9.36 9.93
C SER A 13 4.37 8.32 9.87
N VAL A 14 4.20 7.74 8.70
CA VAL A 14 3.26 6.63 8.48
C VAL A 14 4.03 5.40 8.05
N LYS A 15 3.69 4.26 8.64
CA LYS A 15 4.25 2.95 8.32
C LYS A 15 3.28 2.15 7.48
N VAL A 16 3.80 1.45 6.47
CA VAL A 16 2.99 0.55 5.66
C VAL A 16 2.76 -0.80 6.35
N LEU A 17 1.53 -1.27 6.28
CA LEU A 17 1.13 -2.65 6.59
C LEU A 17 0.58 -3.27 5.31
N VAL A 18 1.14 -4.41 4.93
CA VAL A 18 0.79 -5.08 3.67
C VAL A 18 0.21 -6.45 3.95
N THR A 19 -1.03 -6.65 3.50
CA THR A 19 -1.68 -7.96 3.45
C THR A 19 -1.67 -8.43 2.01
N ALA A 20 -0.75 -9.32 1.66
CA ALA A 20 -0.60 -9.78 0.28
C ALA A 20 -1.78 -10.67 -0.18
N PRO A 21 -2.29 -10.49 -1.40
CA PRO A 21 -3.26 -11.41 -1.99
C PRO A 21 -2.71 -12.84 -2.06
N LYS A 22 -3.60 -13.83 -1.87
CA LYS A 22 -3.22 -15.26 -1.86
C LYS A 22 -2.48 -15.64 -3.16
N GLY A 23 -1.27 -16.21 -3.00
CA GLY A 23 -0.44 -16.62 -4.13
C GLY A 23 0.36 -15.50 -4.78
N SER A 24 0.39 -14.33 -4.14
CA SER A 24 1.18 -13.17 -4.54
C SER A 24 2.10 -12.72 -3.40
N THR A 25 3.15 -12.00 -3.78
CA THR A 25 4.06 -11.29 -2.89
C THR A 25 3.95 -9.82 -3.24
N VAL A 26 3.67 -8.99 -2.24
CA VAL A 26 3.57 -7.54 -2.40
C VAL A 26 4.69 -6.91 -1.58
N THR A 27 5.51 -6.09 -2.21
CA THR A 27 6.58 -5.33 -1.55
C THR A 27 6.40 -3.84 -1.82
N VAL A 28 6.63 -3.02 -0.81
CA VAL A 28 6.46 -1.56 -0.89
C VAL A 28 7.79 -0.90 -0.54
N SER A 29 8.18 0.13 -1.29
CA SER A 29 9.38 0.91 -0.99
C SER A 29 9.13 2.41 -1.24
N PRO A 30 9.44 3.29 -0.27
CA PRO A 30 9.91 2.98 1.09
C PRO A 30 8.78 2.42 1.99
N GLU A 31 9.13 1.73 3.09
CA GLU A 31 8.15 1.17 4.05
C GLU A 31 7.57 2.23 5.02
N ILE A 32 8.25 3.37 5.14
CA ILE A 32 7.87 4.49 5.99
C ILE A 32 7.87 5.74 5.12
N LEU A 33 6.80 6.54 5.21
CA LEU A 33 6.73 7.86 4.59
C LEU A 33 6.76 8.91 5.70
N ASN A 34 7.69 9.84 5.57
CA ASN A 34 7.85 10.96 6.49
C ASN A 34 7.29 12.21 5.83
N PHE A 35 6.41 12.91 6.53
CA PHE A 35 5.86 14.19 6.12
C PHE A 35 6.34 15.25 7.10
N GLU A 36 6.98 16.29 6.59
CA GLU A 36 7.45 17.44 7.36
C GLU A 36 6.48 18.62 7.22
N TYR A 37 5.84 18.77 6.05
CA TYR A 37 5.01 19.93 5.72
C TYR A 37 3.58 19.56 5.30
N ILE A 38 2.66 20.54 5.37
CA ILE A 38 1.34 20.41 4.76
C ILE A 38 1.46 20.16 3.26
N TYR A 39 0.54 19.38 2.70
CA TYR A 39 0.47 19.13 1.26
C TYR A 39 1.73 18.50 0.65
N GLU A 40 2.70 18.13 1.48
CA GLU A 40 3.86 17.40 1.05
C GLU A 40 3.40 16.04 0.49
N LYS A 41 3.94 15.70 -0.67
CA LYS A 41 3.57 14.53 -1.42
C LYS A 41 4.73 13.55 -1.41
N GLN A 42 4.55 12.44 -0.70
CA GLN A 42 5.51 11.35 -0.70
C GLN A 42 5.10 10.27 -1.69
N SER A 43 6.05 9.85 -2.52
CA SER A 43 5.83 8.83 -3.55
C SER A 43 6.35 7.48 -3.07
N TYR A 44 5.65 6.41 -3.45
CA TYR A 44 6.06 5.05 -3.12
C TYR A 44 5.86 4.11 -4.30
N THR A 45 6.63 3.03 -4.29
CA THR A 45 6.53 1.97 -5.30
C THR A 45 5.94 0.72 -4.67
N VAL A 46 4.91 0.18 -5.31
CA VAL A 46 4.32 -1.12 -4.96
C VAL A 46 4.69 -2.12 -6.05
N THR A 47 5.43 -3.15 -5.67
CA THR A 47 5.81 -4.25 -6.56
C THR A 47 5.00 -5.48 -6.20
N ILE A 48 4.22 -5.98 -7.16
CA ILE A 48 3.38 -7.16 -6.99
C ILE A 48 3.97 -8.28 -7.84
N LYS A 49 4.47 -9.33 -7.19
CA LYS A 49 4.91 -10.57 -7.83
C LYS A 49 3.84 -11.63 -7.62
N TYR A 50 3.28 -12.18 -8.67
CA TYR A 50 2.25 -13.22 -8.56
C TYR A 50 2.62 -14.43 -9.40
N LYS A 51 2.30 -15.63 -8.90
CA LYS A 51 2.40 -16.87 -9.70
C LYS A 51 1.03 -17.15 -10.30
N GLY A 52 0.86 -16.82 -11.59
CA GLY A 52 -0.34 -17.16 -12.34
C GLY A 52 -0.50 -18.68 -12.46
N LYS A 53 -1.26 -19.31 -11.56
CA LYS A 53 -1.62 -20.72 -11.72
C LYS A 53 -2.68 -20.83 -12.81
N LYS A 54 -2.32 -21.37 -13.98
CA LYS A 54 -3.23 -21.65 -15.12
C LYS A 54 -4.53 -22.38 -14.72
N LYS A 55 -4.52 -23.15 -13.62
CA LYS A 55 -5.66 -23.98 -13.17
C LYS A 55 -6.62 -23.32 -12.18
N ASN A 56 -6.24 -22.25 -11.46
CA ASN A 56 -7.09 -21.64 -10.42
C ASN A 56 -7.29 -20.15 -10.70
N ARG A 57 -8.20 -19.84 -11.62
CA ARG A 57 -8.67 -18.50 -12.00
C ARG A 57 -9.53 -17.87 -10.88
N LYS A 58 -9.03 -17.80 -9.66
CA LYS A 58 -9.76 -17.20 -8.53
C LYS A 58 -9.27 -15.78 -8.30
N VAL A 59 -10.21 -14.86 -8.14
CA VAL A 59 -9.91 -13.51 -7.65
C VAL A 59 -9.32 -13.62 -6.25
N SER A 60 -8.25 -12.89 -5.99
CA SER A 60 -7.64 -12.80 -4.67
C SER A 60 -7.54 -11.35 -4.24
N PHE A 61 -7.73 -11.14 -2.94
CA PHE A 61 -7.78 -9.82 -2.32
C PHE A 61 -6.64 -9.67 -1.34
N GLY A 62 -6.10 -8.47 -1.29
CA GLY A 62 -5.14 -8.00 -0.32
C GLY A 62 -5.35 -6.51 -0.09
N GLU A 63 -4.45 -5.91 0.66
CA GLU A 63 -4.54 -4.51 1.02
C GLU A 63 -3.18 -3.96 1.42
N LEU A 64 -3.06 -2.66 1.23
CA LEU A 64 -1.96 -1.84 1.71
C LEU A 64 -2.56 -0.76 2.60
N VAL A 65 -2.13 -0.71 3.86
CA VAL A 65 -2.63 0.23 4.85
C VAL A 65 -1.47 1.06 5.38
N TRP A 66 -1.54 2.38 5.24
CA TRP A 66 -0.65 3.29 5.93
C TRP A 66 -1.23 3.62 7.29
N VAL A 67 -0.44 3.43 8.34
CA VAL A 67 -0.82 3.71 9.72
C VAL A 67 0.16 4.74 10.28
N GLU A 68 -0.36 5.86 10.75
CA GLU A 68 0.42 6.84 11.50
C GLU A 68 0.90 6.26 12.82
N GLU A 69 2.09 6.65 13.30
CA GLU A 69 2.64 6.15 14.57
C GLU A 69 1.68 6.35 15.75
N ASN A 70 0.94 7.47 15.77
CA ASN A 70 -0.06 7.78 16.80
C ASN A 70 -1.40 7.06 16.57
N GLY A 71 -1.54 6.30 15.48
CA GLY A 71 -2.71 5.49 15.14
C GLY A 71 -3.97 6.26 14.72
N LYS A 72 -3.91 7.59 14.68
CA LYS A 72 -5.06 8.47 14.41
C LYS A 72 -5.48 8.41 12.95
N TYR A 73 -4.52 8.46 12.01
CA TYR A 73 -4.82 8.34 10.58
C TYR A 73 -4.46 6.95 10.03
N LYS A 74 -5.40 6.36 9.28
CA LYS A 74 -5.23 5.11 8.56
C LYS A 74 -5.69 5.26 7.12
N VAL A 75 -4.78 5.09 6.17
CA VAL A 75 -5.08 5.18 4.73
C VAL A 75 -5.04 3.78 4.13
N ARG A 76 -6.19 3.26 3.69
CA ARG A 76 -6.32 1.91 3.15
C ARG A 76 -6.46 1.93 1.62
N SER A 77 -5.63 1.15 0.96
CA SER A 77 -5.64 0.89 -0.49
C SER A 77 -5.88 -0.62 -0.75
N PRO A 78 -7.02 -1.03 -1.33
CA PRO A 78 -7.26 -2.43 -1.66
C PRO A 78 -6.41 -2.90 -2.85
N ILE A 79 -5.95 -4.15 -2.81
CA ILE A 79 -5.21 -4.81 -3.89
C ILE A 79 -6.03 -6.00 -4.39
N VAL A 80 -6.31 -6.04 -5.70
CA VAL A 80 -7.05 -7.14 -6.32
C VAL A 80 -6.21 -7.77 -7.41
N VAL A 81 -6.05 -9.09 -7.36
CA VAL A 81 -5.46 -9.89 -8.45
C VAL A 81 -6.57 -10.73 -9.05
N SER A 82 -6.93 -10.42 -10.29
CA SER A 82 -7.95 -11.13 -11.06
C SER A 82 -7.34 -11.87 -12.26
N PRO A 83 -7.96 -12.97 -12.71
CA PRO A 83 -7.64 -13.57 -14.00
C PRO A 83 -7.94 -12.58 -15.14
N ILE A 84 -7.15 -12.66 -16.21
CA ILE A 84 -7.52 -12.02 -17.48
C ILE A 84 -8.70 -12.80 -18.10
N VAL A 85 -9.68 -12.06 -18.61
CA VAL A 85 -10.88 -12.60 -19.26
C VAL A 85 -10.71 -12.58 -20.77
#